data_AF-A0A1G7Z012-F1
#
_entry.id   AF-A0A1G7Z012-F1
#
_cell.length_a   1.000
_cell.length_b   1.000
_cell.length_c   1.000
_cell.angle_alpha   90.00
_cell.angle_beta   90.00
_cell.angle_gamma   90.00
#
_symmetry.space_group_name_H-M   'P 1'
#
loop_
_entity.id
_entity.type
_entity.pdbx_description
1 polymer ?
#
loop_
_entity_poly.entity_id
_entity_poly.type
_entity_poly.pdbx_seq_one_letter_code
_entity_poly.pdbx_strand_id
1 'polypeptide(L)'
;MKKLLFFAPLLLLFSCGHGPAQQLENKKLNSLAVEYVKLGLAIGQYDGDFVDAYYGPDSLKPKSEPLKTFPKDSLLASANSLMNDLRTIANTSKIDTNKIRANWMADQLVAFSRRIRIFSGEERPFDEESRELFGVAAPVYTDDFFKGQIALLDSILPGKGNVNDRFQKLANKFIIPKDKLDPVIKAAIAEARKRTIAHYQLPAGETFTLEYVTNKPWSGYNWYKGGYKSTVQINTDLKIFIDRAIDVGSHESYPGHHVYNMLLEKNLYHDKGWVEISLYPLFSPQSLIAEGSANYGIEVAFPGDDKIKFAKNVLLPLAGLDTAGADLYFKALAIKGTLNYARNEAARGLINNTMSQDKALSYLRKYCLMNDETAQKSISFIKKYRSYVINYNYGQDLVKNYIESNGGTTKAPAKRWELFGKLLSQEVAPVSLVKK
;
A
#
# COMPACT_ATOMS: atom_id res chain seq x y z
N MET A 1 18.60 -77.13 2.80
CA MET A 1 17.79 -76.09 3.47
C MET A 1 18.71 -75.14 4.23
N LYS A 2 19.04 -73.96 3.68
CA LYS A 2 19.65 -72.85 4.44
C LYS A 2 18.94 -71.57 3.98
N LYS A 3 18.19 -70.97 4.90
CA LYS A 3 17.38 -69.75 4.69
C LYS A 3 18.32 -68.54 4.64
N LEU A 4 18.24 -67.74 3.58
CA LEU A 4 18.76 -66.37 3.58
C LEU A 4 17.79 -65.47 4.34
N LEU A 5 18.28 -64.80 5.39
CA LEU A 5 17.60 -63.72 6.08
C LEU A 5 17.90 -62.40 5.36
N PHE A 6 16.90 -61.82 4.71
CA PHE A 6 16.92 -60.45 4.22
C PHE A 6 16.70 -59.49 5.40
N PHE A 7 17.70 -58.66 5.72
CA PHE A 7 17.51 -57.50 6.59
C PHE A 7 17.07 -56.31 5.73
N ALA A 8 15.84 -55.84 5.93
CA ALA A 8 15.36 -54.56 5.41
C ALA A 8 15.67 -53.46 6.44
N PRO A 9 16.27 -52.31 6.07
CA PRO A 9 16.46 -51.21 6.99
C PRO A 9 15.15 -50.44 7.15
N LEU A 10 14.67 -50.37 8.39
CA LEU A 10 13.53 -49.54 8.78
C LEU A 10 13.97 -48.06 8.76
N LEU A 11 13.59 -47.33 7.70
CA LEU A 11 13.72 -45.87 7.65
C LEU A 11 12.69 -45.26 8.63
N LEU A 12 13.16 -44.91 9.83
CA LEU A 12 12.42 -44.06 10.76
C LEU A 12 12.36 -42.64 10.18
N LEU A 13 11.24 -42.33 9.52
CA LEU A 13 10.85 -40.96 9.22
C LEU A 13 10.53 -40.26 10.55
N PHE A 14 11.49 -39.52 11.10
CA PHE A 14 11.21 -38.49 12.10
C PHE A 14 10.38 -37.40 11.42
N SER A 15 9.05 -37.55 11.48
CA SER A 15 8.14 -36.43 11.27
C SER A 15 8.50 -35.37 12.30
N CYS A 16 8.82 -34.16 11.84
CA CYS A 16 8.90 -32.95 12.67
C CYS A 16 7.52 -32.63 13.23
N GLY A 17 7.01 -33.47 14.13
CA GLY A 17 5.77 -33.26 14.84
C GLY A 17 5.96 -32.14 15.84
N HIS A 18 5.36 -30.98 15.57
CA HIS A 18 5.26 -29.88 16.52
C HIS A 18 4.81 -30.39 17.89
N GLY A 19 5.63 -30.18 18.93
CA GLY A 19 5.37 -30.71 20.27
C GLY A 19 4.04 -30.21 20.86
N PRO A 20 3.48 -30.90 21.89
CA PRO A 20 2.18 -30.54 22.47
C PRO A 20 2.06 -29.07 22.90
N ALA A 21 3.12 -28.49 23.45
CA ALA A 21 3.17 -27.09 23.86
C ALA A 21 3.01 -26.11 22.67
N GLN A 22 3.63 -26.42 21.53
CA GLN A 22 3.51 -25.62 20.31
C GLN A 22 2.10 -25.69 19.73
N GLN A 23 1.47 -26.87 19.74
CA GLN A 23 0.10 -27.02 19.27
C GLN A 23 -0.88 -26.21 20.13
N LEU A 24 -0.68 -26.21 21.45
CA LEU A 24 -1.49 -25.40 22.38
C LEU A 24 -1.32 -23.89 22.13
N GLU A 25 -0.08 -23.42 21.94
CA GLU A 25 0.19 -22.02 21.62
C GLU A 25 -0.46 -21.62 20.28
N ASN A 26 -0.32 -22.44 19.24
CA ASN A 26 -0.95 -22.21 17.94
C ASN A 26 -2.48 -22.13 18.06
N LYS A 27 -3.10 -23.03 18.85
CA LYS A 27 -4.54 -23.00 19.10
C LYS A 27 -4.97 -21.71 19.79
N LYS A 28 -4.21 -21.27 20.80
CA LYS A 28 -4.46 -19.99 21.49
C LYS A 28 -4.34 -18.81 20.52
N LEU A 29 -3.27 -18.74 19.74
CA LEU A 29 -3.04 -17.65 18.79
C LEU A 29 -4.10 -17.62 17.69
N ASN A 30 -4.54 -18.77 17.19
CA ASN A 30 -5.67 -18.86 16.25
C ASN A 30 -6.98 -18.35 16.85
N SER A 31 -7.23 -18.64 18.13
CA SER A 31 -8.41 -18.10 18.82
C SER A 31 -8.35 -16.57 18.93
N LEU A 32 -7.19 -16.01 19.26
CA LEU A 32 -7.00 -14.55 19.33
C LEU A 32 -7.14 -13.90 17.94
N ALA A 33 -6.64 -14.54 16.89
CA ALA A 33 -6.79 -14.08 15.51
C ALA A 33 -8.27 -14.01 15.07
N VAL A 34 -9.10 -14.97 15.49
CA VAL A 34 -10.55 -14.93 15.26
C VAL A 34 -11.18 -13.71 15.95
N GLU A 35 -10.82 -13.44 17.21
CA GLU A 35 -11.34 -12.28 17.94
C GLU A 35 -10.82 -10.95 17.36
N TYR A 36 -9.59 -10.92 16.85
CA TYR A 36 -9.04 -9.78 16.10
C TYR A 36 -9.90 -9.43 14.88
N VAL A 37 -10.22 -10.43 14.06
CA VAL A 37 -11.06 -10.23 12.86
C VAL A 37 -12.45 -9.76 13.24
N LYS A 38 -13.10 -10.41 14.22
CA LYS A 38 -14.44 -10.01 14.70
C LYS A 38 -14.46 -8.58 15.21
N LEU A 39 -13.45 -8.17 15.98
CA LEU A 39 -13.33 -6.81 16.48
C LEU A 39 -13.21 -5.80 15.33
N GLY A 40 -12.36 -6.07 14.34
CA GLY A 40 -12.22 -5.20 13.17
C GLY A 40 -13.52 -5.06 12.37
N LEU A 41 -14.23 -6.16 12.16
CA LEU A 41 -15.53 -6.15 11.48
C LEU A 41 -16.61 -5.42 12.31
N ALA A 42 -16.59 -5.56 13.63
CA ALA A 42 -17.49 -4.83 14.53
C ALA A 42 -17.25 -3.32 14.47
N ILE A 43 -15.99 -2.86 14.41
CA ILE A 43 -15.65 -1.45 14.20
C ILE A 43 -16.17 -0.99 12.82
N GLY A 44 -15.98 -1.81 11.78
CA GLY A 44 -16.43 -1.53 10.42
C GLY A 44 -17.94 -1.36 10.24
N GLN A 45 -18.77 -1.85 11.17
CA GLN A 45 -20.22 -1.56 11.15
C GLN A 45 -20.54 -0.08 11.42
N TYR A 46 -19.63 0.63 12.10
CA TYR A 46 -19.79 2.04 12.45
C TYR A 46 -18.98 2.94 11.53
N ASP A 47 -17.73 2.55 11.26
CA ASP A 47 -16.81 3.30 10.41
C ASP A 47 -16.65 2.57 9.07
N GLY A 48 -17.43 2.99 8.08
CA GLY A 48 -17.48 2.34 6.76
C GLY A 48 -16.16 2.40 5.96
N ASP A 49 -15.22 3.27 6.34
CA ASP A 49 -13.89 3.31 5.72
C ASP A 49 -12.88 2.39 6.44
N PHE A 50 -13.26 1.75 7.56
CA PHE A 50 -12.32 0.99 8.40
C PHE A 50 -11.80 -0.28 7.73
N VAL A 51 -12.69 -1.02 7.05
CA VAL A 51 -12.37 -2.29 6.39
C VAL A 51 -12.13 -2.02 4.91
N ASP A 52 -10.88 -2.12 4.47
CA ASP A 52 -10.51 -2.02 3.06
C ASP A 52 -10.99 -3.26 2.29
N ALA A 53 -10.68 -4.44 2.83
CA ALA A 53 -11.09 -5.73 2.28
C ALA A 53 -11.39 -6.74 3.39
N TYR A 54 -12.36 -7.60 3.12
CA TYR A 54 -12.63 -8.78 3.93
C TYR A 54 -13.04 -9.96 3.05
N TYR A 55 -12.35 -11.08 3.22
CA TYR A 55 -12.59 -12.31 2.45
C TYR A 55 -12.61 -13.59 3.31
N GLY A 56 -12.79 -13.41 4.63
CA GLY A 56 -12.97 -14.51 5.56
C GLY A 56 -14.40 -15.07 5.56
N PRO A 57 -14.67 -16.09 6.39
CA PRO A 57 -15.99 -16.72 6.44
C PRO A 57 -17.05 -15.80 7.05
N ASP A 58 -18.25 -15.79 6.48
CA ASP A 58 -19.40 -14.98 6.92
C ASP A 58 -19.76 -15.20 8.41
N SER A 59 -19.42 -16.35 8.99
CA SER A 59 -19.61 -16.63 10.41
C SER A 59 -18.90 -15.67 11.37
N LEU A 60 -17.88 -14.92 10.89
CA LEU A 60 -17.16 -13.93 11.69
C LEU A 60 -17.77 -12.52 11.58
N LYS A 61 -18.66 -12.28 10.61
CA LYS A 61 -19.34 -10.99 10.51
C LYS A 61 -20.26 -10.80 11.72
N PRO A 62 -20.38 -9.56 12.24
CA PRO A 62 -21.33 -9.27 13.29
C PRO A 62 -22.75 -9.63 12.86
N LYS A 63 -23.51 -10.27 13.76
CA LYS A 63 -24.88 -10.74 13.49
C LYS A 63 -25.96 -9.75 13.90
N SER A 64 -25.60 -8.79 14.75
CA SER A 64 -26.49 -7.75 15.24
C SER A 64 -26.28 -6.46 14.46
N GLU A 65 -27.36 -5.70 14.30
CA GLU A 65 -27.30 -4.32 13.82
C GLU A 65 -26.43 -3.46 14.76
N PRO A 66 -25.73 -2.44 14.22
CA PRO A 66 -24.96 -1.54 15.04
C PRO A 66 -25.85 -0.78 16.03
N LEU A 67 -25.35 -0.62 17.25
CA LEU A 67 -26.00 0.22 18.27
C LEU A 67 -26.15 1.66 17.75
N LYS A 68 -27.19 2.38 18.21
CA LYS A 68 -27.39 3.80 17.85
C LYS A 68 -26.24 4.70 18.30
N THR A 69 -25.62 4.36 19.43
CA THR A 69 -24.48 5.08 19.99
C THR A 69 -23.21 4.28 19.71
N PHE A 70 -22.17 4.95 19.21
CA PHE A 70 -20.87 4.32 18.97
C PHE A 70 -20.27 3.83 20.31
N PRO A 71 -20.07 2.51 20.51
CA PRO A 71 -19.68 1.92 21.79
C PRO A 71 -18.17 2.01 22.02
N LYS A 72 -17.63 3.24 21.94
CA LYS A 72 -16.20 3.55 22.00
C LYS A 72 -15.46 2.82 23.12
N ASP A 73 -15.91 2.95 24.37
CA ASP A 73 -15.18 2.42 25.53
C ASP A 73 -15.14 0.89 25.52
N SER A 74 -16.22 0.24 25.06
CA SER A 74 -16.27 -1.22 24.92
C SER A 74 -15.32 -1.72 23.81
N LEU A 75 -15.25 -1.00 22.68
CA LEU A 75 -14.34 -1.35 21.59
C LEU A 75 -12.88 -1.14 21.99
N LEU A 76 -12.57 -0.04 22.70
CA LEU A 76 -11.23 0.21 23.24
C LEU A 76 -10.83 -0.83 24.30
N ALA A 77 -11.74 -1.21 25.20
CA ALA A 77 -11.49 -2.25 26.18
C ALA A 77 -11.17 -3.59 25.50
N SER A 78 -11.94 -3.94 24.45
CA SER A 78 -11.72 -5.16 23.66
C SER A 78 -10.37 -5.14 22.94
N ALA A 79 -10.03 -4.02 22.29
CA ALA A 79 -8.74 -3.85 21.62
C ALA A 79 -7.57 -3.97 22.60
N ASN A 80 -7.66 -3.33 23.77
CA ASN A 80 -6.62 -3.37 24.79
C ASN A 80 -6.44 -4.77 25.38
N SER A 81 -7.53 -5.47 25.70
CA SER A 81 -7.48 -6.84 26.22
C SER A 81 -6.78 -7.77 25.23
N LEU A 82 -7.23 -7.74 23.97
CA LEU A 82 -6.66 -8.59 22.92
C LEU A 82 -5.19 -8.26 22.64
N MET A 83 -4.84 -6.98 22.62
CA MET A 83 -3.46 -6.53 22.45
C MET A 83 -2.56 -7.04 23.58
N ASN A 84 -3.04 -7.02 24.84
CA ASN A 84 -2.27 -7.53 25.97
C ASN A 84 -2.02 -9.05 25.85
N ASP A 85 -3.04 -9.83 25.50
CA ASP A 85 -2.89 -11.28 25.29
C ASP A 85 -1.88 -11.61 24.18
N LEU A 86 -1.93 -10.86 23.07
CA LEU A 86 -0.99 -11.01 21.96
C LEU A 86 0.44 -10.63 22.37
N ARG A 87 0.62 -9.52 23.10
CA ARG A 87 1.94 -9.10 23.61
C ARG A 87 2.53 -10.13 24.58
N THR A 88 1.71 -10.79 25.40
CA THR A 88 2.17 -11.90 26.24
C THR A 88 2.74 -13.03 25.38
N ILE A 89 2.05 -13.45 24.31
CA ILE A 89 2.56 -14.49 23.39
C ILE A 89 3.83 -14.01 22.70
N ALA A 90 3.85 -12.79 22.17
CA ALA A 90 5.01 -12.23 21.48
C ALA A 90 6.29 -12.22 22.35
N ASN A 91 6.15 -11.96 23.65
CA ASN A 91 7.27 -11.91 24.58
C ASN A 91 7.70 -13.29 25.12
N THR A 92 6.77 -14.25 25.20
CA THR A 92 7.02 -15.54 25.87
C THR A 92 7.27 -16.70 24.91
N SER A 93 6.71 -16.64 23.70
CA SER A 93 6.83 -17.71 22.71
C SER A 93 8.31 -17.98 22.37
N LYS A 94 8.62 -19.25 22.11
CA LYS A 94 9.93 -19.67 21.57
C LYS A 94 9.89 -19.91 20.07
N ILE A 95 8.73 -19.70 19.44
CA ILE A 95 8.48 -19.96 18.03
C ILE A 95 8.47 -18.61 17.31
N ASP A 96 9.49 -18.35 16.49
CA ASP A 96 9.67 -17.01 15.90
C ASP A 96 8.50 -16.59 15.00
N THR A 97 7.86 -17.54 14.29
CA THR A 97 6.66 -17.24 13.51
C THR A 97 5.49 -16.79 14.38
N ASN A 98 5.31 -17.37 15.56
CA ASN A 98 4.24 -16.97 16.47
C ASN A 98 4.53 -15.62 17.13
N LYS A 99 5.80 -15.31 17.40
CA LYS A 99 6.20 -13.97 17.85
C LYS A 99 5.89 -12.91 16.80
N ILE A 100 6.27 -13.16 15.54
CA ILE A 100 6.02 -12.23 14.42
C ILE A 100 4.52 -12.00 14.26
N ARG A 101 3.74 -13.08 14.16
CA ARG A 101 2.29 -13.04 14.00
C ARG A 101 1.59 -12.31 15.16
N ALA A 102 1.99 -12.58 16.40
CA ALA A 102 1.43 -11.92 17.57
C ALA A 102 1.78 -10.41 17.63
N ASN A 103 3.03 -10.04 17.32
CA ASN A 103 3.43 -8.64 17.24
C ASN A 103 2.71 -7.90 16.12
N TRP A 104 2.58 -8.53 14.95
CA TRP A 104 1.88 -7.94 13.82
C TRP A 104 0.44 -7.60 14.20
N MET A 105 -0.34 -8.55 14.73
CA MET A 105 -1.70 -8.28 15.19
C MET A 105 -1.76 -7.22 16.32
N ALA A 106 -0.79 -7.21 17.23
CA ALA A 106 -0.73 -6.21 18.29
C ALA A 106 -0.52 -4.79 17.73
N ASP A 107 0.35 -4.62 16.73
CA ASP A 107 0.57 -3.34 16.05
C ASP A 107 -0.69 -2.87 15.31
N GLN A 108 -1.42 -3.79 14.67
CA GLN A 108 -2.72 -3.48 14.07
C GLN A 108 -3.72 -2.97 15.13
N LEU A 109 -3.75 -3.55 16.33
CA LEU A 109 -4.68 -3.15 17.41
C LEU A 109 -4.35 -1.78 18.03
N VAL A 110 -3.10 -1.33 17.97
CA VAL A 110 -2.75 0.06 18.29
C VAL A 110 -3.49 0.99 17.31
N ALA A 111 -3.45 0.66 16.02
CA ALA A 111 -4.12 1.44 14.99
C ALA A 111 -5.66 1.38 15.10
N PHE A 112 -6.24 0.23 15.47
CA PHE A 112 -7.66 0.10 15.76
C PHE A 112 -8.07 1.06 16.87
N SER A 113 -7.30 1.06 17.96
CA SER A 113 -7.55 1.93 19.12
C SER A 113 -7.48 3.40 18.74
N ARG A 114 -6.49 3.79 17.93
CA ARG A 114 -6.39 5.18 17.45
C ARG A 114 -7.55 5.54 16.51
N ARG A 115 -7.95 4.64 15.60
CA ARG A 115 -9.05 4.90 14.68
C ARG A 115 -10.41 5.00 15.39
N ILE A 116 -10.67 4.14 16.38
CA ILE A 116 -11.87 4.24 17.26
C ILE A 116 -11.94 5.62 17.92
N ARG A 117 -10.82 6.11 18.43
CA ARG A 117 -10.74 7.43 19.07
C ARG A 117 -10.94 8.57 18.07
N ILE A 118 -10.32 8.52 16.89
CA ILE A 118 -10.54 9.48 15.80
C ILE A 118 -12.03 9.54 15.42
N PHE A 119 -12.67 8.38 15.24
CA PHE A 119 -14.09 8.29 14.93
C PHE A 119 -14.98 8.89 16.03
N SER A 120 -14.49 8.91 17.28
CA SER A 120 -15.14 9.54 18.43
C SER A 120 -14.80 11.02 18.64
N GLY A 121 -14.06 11.65 17.70
CA GLY A 121 -13.64 13.05 17.80
C GLY A 121 -12.39 13.29 18.67
N GLU A 122 -11.71 12.25 19.15
CA GLU A 122 -10.43 12.39 19.85
C GLU A 122 -9.26 12.43 18.87
N GLU A 123 -8.85 13.65 18.51
CA GLU A 123 -7.72 13.91 17.63
C GLU A 123 -6.38 13.99 18.37
N ARG A 124 -5.29 13.82 17.61
CA ARG A 124 -3.90 13.95 18.07
C ARG A 124 -3.08 14.72 17.02
N PRO A 125 -1.92 15.29 17.40
CA PRO A 125 -0.99 15.84 16.43
C PRO A 125 -0.64 14.80 15.35
N PHE A 126 -0.43 15.25 14.12
CA PHE A 126 -0.17 14.44 12.92
C PHE A 126 0.87 13.33 13.14
N ASP A 127 1.97 13.64 13.83
CA ASP A 127 3.05 12.69 14.08
C ASP A 127 2.72 11.65 15.15
N GLU A 128 1.91 12.00 16.15
CA GLU A 128 1.39 11.01 17.10
C GLU A 128 0.36 10.12 16.41
N GLU A 129 -0.54 10.73 15.65
CA GLU A 129 -1.56 10.02 14.88
C GLU A 129 -0.95 9.01 13.89
N SER A 130 0.03 9.45 13.09
CA SER A 130 0.68 8.56 12.12
C SER A 130 1.48 7.44 12.77
N ARG A 131 2.15 7.68 13.91
CA ARG A 131 2.83 6.60 14.65
C ARG A 131 1.85 5.56 15.17
N GLU A 132 0.70 6.00 15.70
CA GLU A 132 -0.29 5.07 16.22
C GLU A 132 -1.06 4.33 15.13
N LEU A 133 -1.31 4.96 13.97
CA LEU A 133 -2.00 4.31 12.84
C LEU A 133 -1.06 3.46 11.98
N PHE A 134 0.17 3.89 11.73
CA PHE A 134 1.05 3.34 10.70
C PHE A 134 2.41 2.89 11.24
N GLY A 135 2.66 3.03 12.55
CA GLY A 135 3.93 2.65 13.19
C GLY A 135 5.10 3.60 12.96
N VAL A 136 4.90 4.68 12.18
CA VAL A 136 5.97 5.62 11.79
C VAL A 136 5.46 7.05 11.66
N ALA A 137 6.36 8.02 11.74
CA ALA A 137 6.10 9.42 11.37
C ALA A 137 6.96 9.80 10.16
N ALA A 138 6.38 10.48 9.18
CA ALA A 138 7.12 10.94 8.00
C ALA A 138 8.13 12.04 8.37
N PRO A 139 9.30 12.08 7.71
CA PRO A 139 10.29 13.14 7.92
C PRO A 139 9.69 14.51 7.61
N VAL A 140 10.23 15.55 8.26
CA VAL A 140 9.85 16.94 8.02
C VAL A 140 10.80 17.54 6.99
N TYR A 141 10.25 18.11 5.93
CA TYR A 141 11.02 18.87 4.94
C TYR A 141 10.72 20.37 5.04
N THR A 142 11.76 21.19 4.92
CA THR A 142 11.64 22.64 4.99
C THR A 142 11.21 23.23 3.65
N ASP A 143 10.71 24.46 3.70
CA ASP A 143 10.43 25.26 2.49
C ASP A 143 11.67 25.39 1.59
N ASP A 144 12.88 25.43 2.14
CA ASP A 144 14.11 25.54 1.36
C ASP A 144 14.42 24.27 0.57
N PHE A 145 14.10 23.09 1.11
CA PHE A 145 14.15 21.84 0.35
C PHE A 145 13.24 21.92 -0.88
N PHE A 146 11.97 22.32 -0.70
CA PHE A 146 11.02 22.40 -1.81
C PHE A 146 11.39 23.48 -2.83
N LYS A 147 11.87 24.65 -2.38
CA LYS A 147 12.41 25.69 -3.27
C LYS A 147 13.57 25.17 -4.11
N GLY A 148 14.48 24.39 -3.52
CA GLY A 148 15.58 23.75 -4.24
C GLY A 148 15.11 22.80 -5.34
N GLN A 149 14.11 21.97 -5.05
CA GLN A 149 13.52 21.07 -6.07
C GLN A 149 12.77 21.84 -7.18
N ILE A 150 12.08 22.93 -6.84
CA ILE A 150 11.46 23.82 -7.84
C ILE A 150 12.52 24.47 -8.73
N ALA A 151 13.64 24.93 -8.16
CA ALA A 151 14.74 25.51 -8.94
C ALA A 151 15.41 24.48 -9.87
N LEU A 152 15.54 23.22 -9.42
CA LEU A 152 16.01 22.15 -10.28
C LEU A 152 15.05 21.91 -11.44
N LEU A 153 13.74 21.87 -11.17
CA LEU A 153 12.72 21.72 -12.20
C LEU A 153 12.71 22.91 -13.17
N ASP A 154 12.85 24.13 -12.66
CA ASP A 154 12.99 25.36 -13.44
C ASP A 154 14.13 25.25 -14.45
N SER A 155 15.30 24.79 -14.00
CA SER A 155 16.51 24.69 -14.82
C SER A 155 16.38 23.77 -16.05
N ILE A 156 15.47 22.79 -16.00
CA ILE A 156 15.29 21.82 -17.09
C ILE A 156 14.09 22.13 -18.00
N LEU A 157 13.16 22.97 -17.55
CA LEU A 157 11.94 23.26 -18.30
C LEU A 157 12.17 24.39 -19.32
N PRO A 158 11.80 24.20 -20.59
CA PRO A 158 12.00 25.20 -21.63
C PRO A 158 11.09 26.42 -21.42
N GLY A 159 11.57 27.58 -21.88
CA GLY A 159 10.84 28.85 -21.82
C GLY A 159 11.12 29.64 -20.54
N LYS A 160 10.40 30.75 -20.37
CA LYS A 160 10.50 31.66 -19.21
C LYS A 160 9.15 31.74 -18.48
N GLY A 161 9.15 32.27 -17.26
CA GLY A 161 7.93 32.49 -16.47
C GLY A 161 7.73 31.44 -15.38
N ASN A 162 6.48 31.31 -14.91
CA ASN A 162 6.13 30.42 -13.80
C ASN A 162 6.49 28.94 -14.10
N VAL A 163 7.07 28.24 -13.11
CA VAL A 163 7.52 26.84 -13.25
C VAL A 163 6.33 25.89 -13.42
N ASN A 164 5.23 26.11 -12.68
CA ASN A 164 4.03 25.29 -12.77
C ASN A 164 3.44 25.39 -14.19
N ASP A 165 3.29 26.60 -14.73
CA ASP A 165 2.74 26.79 -16.09
C ASP A 165 3.59 26.09 -17.16
N ARG A 166 4.92 26.18 -17.06
CA ARG A 166 5.84 25.48 -17.95
C ARG A 166 5.75 23.95 -17.81
N PHE A 167 5.63 23.45 -16.58
CA PHE A 167 5.42 22.02 -16.34
C PHE A 167 4.09 21.54 -16.92
N GLN A 168 2.98 22.25 -16.67
CA GLN A 168 1.66 21.91 -17.20
C GLN A 168 1.65 21.96 -18.73
N LYS A 169 2.31 22.95 -19.34
CA LYS A 169 2.47 23.02 -20.80
C LYS A 169 3.20 21.80 -21.37
N LEU A 170 4.23 21.31 -20.68
CA LEU A 170 4.92 20.07 -21.06
C LEU A 170 4.00 18.84 -20.84
N ALA A 171 3.40 18.72 -19.66
CA ALA A 171 2.56 17.58 -19.29
C ALA A 171 1.33 17.42 -20.20
N ASN A 172 0.71 18.54 -20.61
CA ASN A 172 -0.49 18.52 -21.45
C ASN A 172 -0.28 17.87 -22.83
N LYS A 173 0.97 17.72 -23.30
CA LYS A 173 1.30 16.96 -24.52
C LYS A 173 1.06 15.45 -24.37
N PHE A 174 1.00 14.97 -23.13
CA PHE A 174 0.95 13.56 -22.79
C PHE A 174 -0.39 13.15 -22.18
N ILE A 175 -1.46 13.94 -22.39
CA ILE A 175 -2.83 13.58 -22.00
C ILE A 175 -3.33 12.50 -22.95
N ILE A 176 -3.81 11.39 -22.40
CA ILE A 176 -4.40 10.30 -23.17
C ILE A 176 -5.77 10.75 -23.68
N PRO A 177 -6.04 10.71 -25.00
CA PRO A 177 -7.38 10.95 -25.53
C PRO A 177 -8.40 9.98 -24.93
N LYS A 178 -9.61 10.45 -24.65
CA LYS A 178 -10.64 9.66 -23.95
C LYS A 178 -10.96 8.33 -24.66
N ASP A 179 -11.02 8.35 -25.99
CA ASP A 179 -11.28 7.18 -26.84
C ASP A 179 -10.09 6.20 -26.92
N LYS A 180 -8.90 6.61 -26.47
CA LYS A 180 -7.69 5.80 -26.40
C LYS A 180 -7.35 5.31 -24.99
N LEU A 181 -8.13 5.70 -23.98
CA LEU A 181 -7.82 5.39 -22.59
C LEU A 181 -7.76 3.88 -22.33
N ASP A 182 -8.79 3.15 -22.73
CA ASP A 182 -8.89 1.70 -22.51
C ASP A 182 -7.72 0.90 -23.12
N PRO A 183 -7.38 1.04 -24.41
CA PRO A 183 -6.26 0.29 -24.98
C PRO A 183 -4.92 0.66 -24.35
N VAL A 184 -4.69 1.93 -23.99
CA VAL A 184 -3.44 2.38 -23.35
C VAL A 184 -3.29 1.79 -21.94
N ILE A 185 -4.35 1.84 -21.12
CA ILE A 185 -4.33 1.26 -19.77
C ILE A 185 -4.14 -0.25 -19.82
N LYS A 186 -4.87 -0.94 -20.70
CA LYS A 186 -4.74 -2.40 -20.86
C LYS A 186 -3.34 -2.81 -21.32
N ALA A 187 -2.72 -2.04 -22.21
CA ALA A 187 -1.33 -2.28 -22.63
C ALA A 187 -0.35 -2.14 -21.46
N ALA A 188 -0.52 -1.12 -20.62
CA ALA A 188 0.31 -0.93 -19.42
C ALA A 188 0.15 -2.07 -18.42
N ILE A 189 -1.09 -2.48 -18.14
CA ILE A 189 -1.40 -3.64 -17.28
C ILE A 189 -0.78 -4.92 -17.83
N ALA A 190 -0.92 -5.17 -19.14
CA ALA A 190 -0.41 -6.38 -19.78
C ALA A 190 1.11 -6.48 -19.68
N GLU A 191 1.83 -5.38 -19.90
CA GLU A 191 3.29 -5.34 -19.75
C GLU A 191 3.69 -5.52 -18.28
N ALA A 192 3.03 -4.85 -17.34
CA ALA A 192 3.31 -5.00 -15.91
C ALA A 192 3.05 -6.45 -15.43
N ARG A 193 1.98 -7.09 -15.92
CA ARG A 193 1.68 -8.50 -15.68
C ARG A 193 2.78 -9.39 -16.25
N LYS A 194 3.17 -9.20 -17.52
CA LYS A 194 4.22 -9.98 -18.19
C LYS A 194 5.52 -9.95 -17.39
N ARG A 195 5.92 -8.78 -16.89
CA ARG A 195 7.13 -8.63 -16.06
C ARG A 195 6.98 -9.34 -14.71
N THR A 196 5.81 -9.23 -14.09
CA THR A 196 5.54 -9.86 -12.78
C THR A 196 5.54 -11.38 -12.86
N ILE A 197 4.87 -11.98 -13.85
CA ILE A 197 4.80 -13.45 -14.00
C ILE A 197 6.13 -14.09 -14.40
N ALA A 198 7.10 -13.31 -14.90
CA ALA A 198 8.45 -13.78 -15.13
C ALA A 198 9.21 -14.09 -13.83
N HIS A 199 8.72 -13.59 -12.69
CA HIS A 199 9.37 -13.72 -11.38
C HIS A 199 8.52 -14.43 -10.34
N TYR A 200 7.18 -14.37 -10.44
CA TYR A 200 6.27 -14.99 -9.49
C TYR A 200 5.33 -15.98 -10.16
N GLN A 201 5.17 -17.14 -9.52
CA GLN A 201 4.11 -18.07 -9.84
C GLN A 201 2.80 -17.57 -9.19
N LEU A 202 1.92 -16.98 -9.98
CA LEU A 202 0.62 -16.52 -9.49
C LEU A 202 -0.33 -17.73 -9.33
N PRO A 203 -1.22 -17.73 -8.32
CA PRO A 203 -2.28 -18.74 -8.16
C PRO A 203 -3.10 -18.92 -9.43
N ALA A 204 -3.48 -20.17 -9.72
CA ALA A 204 -4.39 -20.43 -10.83
C ALA A 204 -5.74 -19.71 -10.60
N GLY A 205 -6.21 -19.02 -11.63
CA GLY A 205 -7.48 -18.29 -11.57
C GLY A 205 -7.39 -16.88 -10.98
N GLU A 206 -6.18 -16.36 -10.71
CA GLU A 206 -6.02 -14.95 -10.36
C GLU A 206 -6.54 -14.07 -11.49
N THR A 207 -7.35 -13.06 -11.15
CA THR A 207 -7.90 -12.15 -12.15
C THR A 207 -8.39 -10.87 -11.52
N PHE A 208 -8.55 -9.82 -12.32
CA PHE A 208 -9.29 -8.66 -11.90
C PHE A 208 -10.11 -8.07 -13.05
N THR A 209 -11.19 -7.38 -12.70
CA THR A 209 -11.98 -6.58 -13.62
C THR A 209 -11.49 -5.14 -13.61
N LEU A 210 -11.45 -4.50 -14.78
CA LEU A 210 -11.12 -3.08 -14.92
C LEU A 210 -12.39 -2.28 -15.19
N GLU A 211 -12.62 -1.24 -14.39
CA GLU A 211 -13.78 -0.36 -14.51
C GLU A 211 -13.34 1.10 -14.54
N TYR A 212 -14.01 1.91 -15.37
CA TYR A 212 -13.83 3.35 -15.41
C TYR A 212 -15.00 4.01 -14.69
N VAL A 213 -14.70 4.84 -13.69
CA VAL A 213 -15.70 5.47 -12.83
C VAL A 213 -15.51 6.98 -12.77
N THR A 214 -16.52 7.67 -12.25
CA THR A 214 -16.53 9.13 -12.00
C THR A 214 -17.05 9.43 -10.60
N ASN A 215 -16.93 10.68 -10.17
CA ASN A 215 -17.39 11.19 -8.87
C ASN A 215 -16.79 10.46 -7.68
N LYS A 216 -15.49 10.10 -7.76
CA LYS A 216 -14.77 9.41 -6.68
C LYS A 216 -13.72 10.34 -6.03
N PRO A 217 -13.46 10.20 -4.72
CA PRO A 217 -12.46 11.02 -4.03
C PRO A 217 -11.01 10.56 -4.27
N TRP A 218 -10.81 9.44 -4.97
CA TRP A 218 -9.53 8.82 -5.29
C TRP A 218 -9.30 8.75 -6.80
N SER A 219 -8.07 8.48 -7.23
CA SER A 219 -7.69 8.38 -8.64
C SER A 219 -7.78 6.96 -9.21
N GLY A 220 -7.45 5.96 -8.40
CA GLY A 220 -7.55 4.55 -8.70
C GLY A 220 -7.87 3.83 -7.39
N TYR A 221 -8.44 2.63 -7.49
CA TYR A 221 -8.68 1.79 -6.33
C TYR A 221 -8.75 0.32 -6.72
N ASN A 222 -8.08 -0.54 -5.94
CA ASN A 222 -8.23 -1.98 -6.00
C ASN A 222 -9.19 -2.47 -4.92
N TRP A 223 -10.38 -2.91 -5.34
CA TRP A 223 -11.30 -3.62 -4.46
C TRP A 223 -10.94 -5.10 -4.44
N TYR A 224 -10.12 -5.53 -3.49
CA TYR A 224 -9.80 -6.94 -3.33
C TYR A 224 -11.03 -7.72 -2.83
N LYS A 225 -11.38 -8.82 -3.50
CA LYS A 225 -12.60 -9.60 -3.25
C LYS A 225 -12.34 -10.96 -2.60
N GLY A 226 -11.08 -11.33 -2.39
CA GLY A 226 -10.70 -12.70 -2.04
C GLY A 226 -10.80 -13.66 -3.23
N GLY A 227 -10.37 -14.90 -3.02
CA GLY A 227 -10.30 -15.90 -4.07
C GLY A 227 -9.40 -15.47 -5.23
N TYR A 228 -8.36 -14.68 -4.93
CA TYR A 228 -7.42 -14.12 -5.90
C TYR A 228 -8.06 -13.18 -6.93
N LYS A 229 -9.16 -12.51 -6.55
CA LYS A 229 -9.91 -11.60 -7.43
C LYS A 229 -9.92 -10.17 -6.93
N SER A 230 -9.84 -9.22 -7.88
CA SER A 230 -10.03 -7.79 -7.61
C SER A 230 -11.00 -7.14 -8.59
N THR A 231 -11.51 -5.97 -8.22
CA THR A 231 -12.04 -4.98 -9.16
C THR A 231 -11.17 -3.73 -9.07
N VAL A 232 -10.47 -3.41 -10.15
CA VAL A 232 -9.67 -2.19 -10.28
C VAL A 232 -10.53 -1.13 -10.92
N GLN A 233 -10.75 -0.04 -10.20
CA GLN A 233 -11.49 1.11 -10.70
C GLN A 233 -10.54 2.28 -10.94
N ILE A 234 -10.68 2.95 -12.10
CA ILE A 234 -9.92 4.15 -12.44
C ILE A 234 -10.89 5.33 -12.53
N ASN A 235 -10.63 6.38 -11.74
CA ASN A 235 -11.42 7.60 -11.78
C ASN A 235 -11.02 8.49 -12.97
N THR A 236 -11.98 8.75 -13.84
CA THR A 236 -11.82 9.55 -15.06
C THR A 236 -12.31 11.01 -14.94
N ASP A 237 -12.61 11.48 -13.73
CA ASP A 237 -12.97 12.88 -13.47
C ASP A 237 -11.86 13.86 -13.88
N LEU A 238 -10.60 13.43 -13.73
CA LEU A 238 -9.42 14.20 -14.10
C LEU A 238 -8.80 13.68 -15.40
N LYS A 239 -8.06 14.55 -16.09
CA LYS A 239 -7.24 14.16 -17.24
C LYS A 239 -6.23 13.10 -16.83
N ILE A 240 -6.14 12.02 -17.60
CA ILE A 240 -5.19 10.93 -17.37
C ILE A 240 -4.02 11.10 -18.34
N PHE A 241 -2.81 11.14 -17.77
CA PHE A 241 -1.57 11.32 -18.50
C PHE A 241 -0.89 9.97 -18.78
N ILE A 242 0.03 9.92 -19.74
CA ILE A 242 0.67 8.68 -20.19
C ILE A 242 1.45 7.95 -19.07
N ASP A 243 2.06 8.69 -18.15
CA ASP A 243 2.76 8.16 -16.99
C ASP A 243 1.79 7.49 -16.01
N ARG A 244 0.59 8.06 -15.85
CA ARG A 244 -0.46 7.52 -14.98
C ARG A 244 -1.02 6.21 -15.48
N ALA A 245 -0.96 5.93 -16.79
CA ALA A 245 -1.31 4.60 -17.29
C ALA A 245 -0.38 3.52 -16.76
N ILE A 246 0.92 3.82 -16.66
CA ILE A 246 1.92 2.91 -16.08
C ILE A 246 1.74 2.85 -14.55
N ASP A 247 1.56 4.00 -13.90
CA ASP A 247 1.47 4.07 -12.45
C ASP A 247 0.22 3.37 -11.93
N VAL A 248 -0.97 3.76 -12.39
CA VAL A 248 -2.23 3.17 -11.95
C VAL A 248 -2.32 1.72 -12.41
N GLY A 249 -1.88 1.42 -13.63
CA GLY A 249 -1.79 0.06 -14.15
C GLY A 249 -0.98 -0.84 -13.21
N SER A 250 0.20 -0.42 -12.78
CA SER A 250 1.07 -1.27 -11.95
C SER A 250 0.71 -1.25 -10.47
N HIS A 251 0.40 -0.07 -9.93
CA HIS A 251 0.08 0.17 -8.53
C HIS A 251 -1.19 -0.59 -8.12
N GLU A 252 -2.25 -0.52 -8.92
CA GLU A 252 -3.51 -1.19 -8.60
C GLU A 252 -3.49 -2.68 -8.98
N SER A 253 -2.63 -3.09 -9.91
CA SER A 253 -2.59 -4.49 -10.39
C SER A 253 -1.26 -5.20 -10.11
N TYR A 254 -0.36 -5.23 -11.08
CA TYR A 254 0.87 -6.01 -11.06
C TYR A 254 2.11 -5.11 -11.01
N PRO A 255 3.08 -5.34 -10.10
CA PRO A 255 3.05 -6.22 -8.94
C PRO A 255 2.45 -5.54 -7.69
N GLY A 256 1.57 -4.55 -7.85
CA GLY A 256 0.99 -3.77 -6.75
C GLY A 256 -0.13 -4.46 -5.97
N HIS A 257 -1.21 -3.73 -5.66
CA HIS A 257 -2.24 -4.14 -4.69
C HIS A 257 -2.87 -5.50 -4.98
N HIS A 258 -3.16 -5.83 -6.24
CA HIS A 258 -3.72 -7.14 -6.60
C HIS A 258 -2.77 -8.27 -6.19
N VAL A 259 -1.48 -8.14 -6.52
CA VAL A 259 -0.47 -9.15 -6.20
C VAL A 259 -0.17 -9.19 -4.72
N TYR A 260 -0.10 -8.04 -4.04
CA TYR A 260 0.09 -7.97 -2.58
C TYR A 260 -0.99 -8.77 -1.83
N ASN A 261 -2.26 -8.43 -2.05
CA ASN A 261 -3.36 -9.09 -1.36
C ASN A 261 -3.46 -10.58 -1.72
N MET A 262 -3.24 -10.91 -2.99
CA MET A 262 -3.23 -12.30 -3.47
C MET A 262 -2.12 -13.15 -2.86
N LEU A 263 -0.91 -12.63 -2.72
CA LEU A 263 0.20 -13.36 -2.10
C LEU A 263 -0.01 -13.55 -0.59
N LEU A 264 -0.58 -12.56 0.10
CA LEU A 264 -0.98 -12.73 1.50
C LEU A 264 -2.11 -13.76 1.66
N GLU A 265 -3.15 -13.68 0.82
CA GLU A 265 -4.25 -14.66 0.83
C GLU A 265 -3.71 -16.08 0.58
N LYS A 266 -2.88 -16.25 -0.45
CA LYS A 266 -2.32 -17.57 -0.79
C LYS A 266 -1.43 -18.10 0.35
N ASN A 267 -0.39 -17.35 0.70
CA ASN A 267 0.72 -17.87 1.51
C ASN A 267 0.41 -17.92 3.01
N LEU A 268 -0.53 -17.11 3.49
CA LEU A 268 -0.85 -17.03 4.92
C LEU A 268 -2.27 -17.51 5.20
N TYR A 269 -3.27 -17.00 4.49
CA TYR A 269 -4.65 -17.39 4.76
C TYR A 269 -4.93 -18.84 4.35
N HIS A 270 -4.64 -19.23 3.10
CA HIS A 270 -4.87 -20.61 2.64
C HIS A 270 -3.78 -21.58 3.10
N ASP A 271 -2.51 -21.30 2.81
CA ASP A 271 -1.42 -22.26 3.06
C ASP A 271 -1.15 -22.47 4.57
N LYS A 272 -1.39 -21.47 5.42
CA LYS A 272 -1.15 -21.56 6.87
C LYS A 272 -2.41 -21.51 7.73
N GLY A 273 -3.58 -21.24 7.16
CA GLY A 273 -4.83 -21.10 7.92
C GLY A 273 -4.86 -19.87 8.83
N TRP A 274 -4.11 -18.82 8.51
CA TRP A 274 -4.00 -17.61 9.32
C TRP A 274 -5.16 -16.65 9.03
N VAL A 275 -6.23 -16.80 9.80
CA VAL A 275 -7.51 -16.11 9.60
C VAL A 275 -7.42 -14.58 9.70
N GLU A 276 -6.48 -14.04 10.47
CA GLU A 276 -6.29 -12.59 10.64
C GLU A 276 -6.00 -11.88 9.32
N ILE A 277 -5.36 -12.57 8.37
CA ILE A 277 -5.01 -12.03 7.06
C ILE A 277 -6.26 -11.81 6.17
N SER A 278 -7.37 -12.46 6.51
CA SER A 278 -8.64 -12.27 5.80
C SER A 278 -9.27 -10.89 5.99
N LEU A 279 -8.78 -10.10 6.94
CA LEU A 279 -9.18 -8.72 7.20
C LEU A 279 -8.03 -7.78 6.83
N TYR A 280 -8.31 -6.78 5.99
CA TYR A 280 -7.41 -5.66 5.73
C TYR A 280 -8.01 -4.36 6.31
N PRO A 281 -7.50 -3.87 7.46
CA PRO A 281 -7.90 -2.60 8.02
C PRO A 281 -7.19 -1.43 7.31
N LEU A 282 -7.96 -0.45 6.81
CA LEU A 282 -7.42 0.65 5.98
C LEU A 282 -6.53 1.62 6.77
N PHE A 283 -6.82 1.86 8.05
CA PHE A 283 -6.03 2.80 8.86
C PHE A 283 -5.09 2.03 9.75
N SER A 284 -4.06 1.41 9.15
CA SER A 284 -3.22 0.45 9.86
C SER A 284 -1.78 0.35 9.33
N PRO A 285 -0.85 -0.26 10.09
CA PRO A 285 0.52 -0.53 9.64
C PRO A 285 0.56 -1.32 8.32
N GLN A 286 -0.45 -2.16 8.05
CA GLN A 286 -0.53 -2.91 6.80
C GLN A 286 -0.66 -1.97 5.59
N SER A 287 -1.41 -0.87 5.72
CA SER A 287 -1.59 0.09 4.62
C SER A 287 -0.33 0.84 4.25
N LEU A 288 0.55 1.13 5.21
CA LEU A 288 1.87 1.69 4.90
C LEU A 288 2.68 0.73 4.00
N ILE A 289 2.63 -0.58 4.28
CA ILE A 289 3.32 -1.61 3.49
C ILE A 289 2.64 -1.81 2.13
N ALA A 290 1.31 -1.89 2.10
CA ALA A 290 0.54 -2.09 0.89
C ALA A 290 0.75 -0.92 -0.11
N GLU A 291 0.58 0.32 0.34
CA GLU A 291 0.79 1.51 -0.48
C GLU A 291 2.27 1.68 -0.86
N GLY A 292 3.17 1.51 0.11
CA GLY A 292 4.60 1.63 -0.15
C GLY A 292 5.11 0.63 -1.19
N SER A 293 4.65 -0.62 -1.09
CA SER A 293 5.00 -1.67 -2.03
C SER A 293 4.32 -1.49 -3.39
N ALA A 294 3.08 -1.03 -3.46
CA ALA A 294 2.40 -0.71 -4.71
C ALA A 294 3.10 0.44 -5.47
N ASN A 295 3.52 1.50 -4.76
CA ASN A 295 4.27 2.61 -5.35
C ASN A 295 5.69 2.17 -5.79
N TYR A 296 6.43 1.44 -4.95
CA TYR A 296 7.75 0.94 -5.33
C TYR A 296 7.70 -0.12 -6.44
N GLY A 297 6.62 -0.91 -6.49
CA GLY A 297 6.38 -1.94 -7.49
C GLY A 297 6.43 -1.43 -8.93
N ILE A 298 6.11 -0.14 -9.15
CA ILE A 298 6.27 0.53 -10.44
C ILE A 298 7.75 0.55 -10.86
N GLU A 299 8.68 0.91 -9.96
CA GLU A 299 10.12 0.94 -10.23
C GLU A 299 10.73 -0.47 -10.32
N VAL A 300 10.14 -1.45 -9.62
CA VAL A 300 10.51 -2.87 -9.75
C VAL A 300 10.15 -3.40 -11.15
N ALA A 301 8.94 -3.10 -11.63
CA ALA A 301 8.48 -3.50 -12.95
C ALA A 301 9.16 -2.70 -14.07
N PHE A 302 9.37 -1.39 -13.90
CA PHE A 302 9.91 -0.49 -14.91
C PHE A 302 11.16 0.24 -14.41
N PRO A 303 12.30 -0.45 -14.24
CA PRO A 303 13.51 0.13 -13.66
C PRO A 303 14.21 1.11 -14.62
N GLY A 304 14.76 2.19 -14.05
CA GLY A 304 15.52 3.19 -14.83
C GLY A 304 14.70 3.77 -16.00
N ASP A 305 15.28 3.76 -17.20
CA ASP A 305 14.63 4.34 -18.39
C ASP A 305 13.59 3.41 -19.04
N ASP A 306 13.34 2.21 -18.49
CA ASP A 306 12.37 1.27 -19.07
C ASP A 306 10.96 1.88 -19.15
N LYS A 307 10.56 2.65 -18.14
CA LYS A 307 9.28 3.38 -18.15
C LYS A 307 9.18 4.32 -19.36
N ILE A 308 10.27 5.02 -19.67
CA ILE A 308 10.37 5.98 -20.77
C ILE A 308 10.35 5.25 -22.12
N LYS A 309 11.14 4.18 -22.25
CA LYS A 309 11.19 3.35 -23.47
C LYS A 309 9.83 2.73 -23.77
N PHE A 310 9.16 2.17 -22.75
CA PHE A 310 7.83 1.59 -22.90
C PHE A 310 6.80 2.64 -23.31
N ALA A 311 6.81 3.81 -22.67
CA ALA A 311 5.93 4.91 -23.05
C ALA A 311 6.15 5.34 -24.51
N LYS A 312 7.40 5.55 -24.93
CA LYS A 312 7.74 5.99 -26.30
C LYS A 312 7.41 4.96 -27.37
N ASN A 313 7.68 3.69 -27.10
CA ASN A 313 7.58 2.63 -28.11
C ASN A 313 6.18 2.00 -28.19
N VAL A 314 5.37 2.13 -27.13
CA VAL A 314 4.07 1.45 -27.04
C VAL A 314 2.96 2.43 -26.70
N LEU A 315 3.00 3.08 -25.53
CA LEU A 315 1.84 3.80 -25.03
C LEU A 315 1.53 5.08 -25.84
N LEU A 316 2.54 5.87 -26.19
CA LEU A 316 2.36 7.10 -26.97
C LEU A 316 1.84 6.81 -28.39
N PRO A 317 2.40 5.84 -29.14
CA PRO A 317 1.80 5.39 -30.40
C PRO A 317 0.35 4.92 -30.25
N LEU A 318 0.02 4.13 -29.21
CA LEU A 318 -1.36 3.68 -28.94
C LEU A 318 -2.31 4.84 -28.63
N ALA A 319 -1.82 5.88 -27.96
CA ALA A 319 -2.56 7.09 -27.66
C ALA A 319 -2.67 8.05 -28.87
N GLY A 320 -1.97 7.79 -29.97
CA GLY A 320 -1.88 8.70 -31.11
C GLY A 320 -1.10 9.99 -30.80
N LEU A 321 -0.17 9.93 -29.85
CA LEU A 321 0.64 11.05 -29.39
C LEU A 321 2.06 10.95 -29.93
N ASP A 322 2.70 12.10 -30.17
CA ASP A 322 4.12 12.14 -30.53
C ASP A 322 5.03 11.82 -29.33
N THR A 323 6.27 11.43 -29.61
CA THR A 323 7.26 11.12 -28.58
C THR A 323 8.14 12.32 -28.20
N ALA A 324 7.90 13.50 -28.77
CA ALA A 324 8.76 14.66 -28.63
C ALA A 324 8.66 15.24 -27.22
N GLY A 325 9.81 15.32 -26.54
CA GLY A 325 9.88 15.81 -25.16
C GLY A 325 9.49 14.78 -24.10
N ALA A 326 9.25 13.51 -24.47
CA ALA A 326 8.92 12.46 -23.51
C ALA A 326 10.05 12.26 -22.48
N ASP A 327 11.32 12.26 -22.90
CA ASP A 327 12.46 12.10 -21.99
C ASP A 327 12.51 13.25 -20.96
N LEU A 328 12.28 14.49 -21.41
CA LEU A 328 12.19 15.65 -20.53
C LEU A 328 10.98 15.54 -19.57
N TYR A 329 9.84 15.07 -20.06
CA TYR A 329 8.64 14.91 -19.25
C TYR A 329 8.84 13.91 -18.12
N PHE A 330 9.40 12.74 -18.39
CA PHE A 330 9.70 11.76 -17.34
C PHE A 330 10.76 12.25 -16.35
N LYS A 331 11.79 12.98 -16.82
CA LYS A 331 12.77 13.64 -15.94
C LYS A 331 12.10 14.67 -15.03
N ALA A 332 11.19 15.48 -15.57
CA ALA A 332 10.41 16.45 -14.80
C ALA A 332 9.47 15.77 -13.79
N LEU A 333 8.86 14.64 -14.15
CA LEU A 333 8.04 13.85 -13.24
C LEU A 333 8.84 13.28 -12.06
N ALA A 334 10.08 12.83 -12.29
CA ALA A 334 10.94 12.35 -11.22
C ALA A 334 11.22 13.44 -10.16
N ILE A 335 11.53 14.67 -10.60
CA ILE A 335 11.69 15.82 -9.69
C ILE A 335 10.36 16.20 -9.04
N LYS A 336 9.26 16.20 -9.79
CA LYS A 336 7.92 16.46 -9.22
C LYS A 336 7.53 15.41 -8.17
N GLY A 337 8.02 14.17 -8.28
CA GLY A 337 7.82 13.12 -7.27
C GLY A 337 8.36 13.52 -5.90
N THR A 338 9.54 14.13 -5.83
CA THR A 338 10.16 14.55 -4.55
C THR A 338 9.42 15.71 -3.90
N LEU A 339 8.72 16.52 -4.70
CA LEU A 339 7.86 17.59 -4.20
C LEU A 339 6.60 17.09 -3.49
N ASN A 340 6.22 15.81 -3.65
CA ASN A 340 5.01 15.25 -3.04
C ASN A 340 5.06 15.24 -1.49
N TYR A 341 6.24 15.35 -0.89
CA TYR A 341 6.36 15.56 0.57
C TYR A 341 5.74 16.87 1.05
N ALA A 342 5.57 17.87 0.18
CA ALA A 342 4.85 19.09 0.55
C ALA A 342 3.36 18.82 0.84
N ARG A 343 2.79 17.73 0.32
CA ARG A 343 1.45 17.27 0.70
C ARG A 343 1.41 16.76 2.14
N ASN A 344 2.47 16.10 2.60
CA ASN A 344 2.58 15.68 4.00
C ASN A 344 2.67 16.90 4.91
N GLU A 345 3.45 17.92 4.54
CA GLU A 345 3.56 19.14 5.34
C GLU A 345 2.26 19.96 5.36
N ALA A 346 1.50 19.98 4.26
CA ALA A 346 0.15 20.54 4.24
C ALA A 346 -0.79 19.76 5.17
N ALA A 347 -0.76 18.43 5.13
CA ALA A 347 -1.57 17.58 6.01
C ALA A 347 -1.21 17.74 7.49
N ARG A 348 0.10 17.77 7.79
CA ARG A 348 0.65 18.04 9.10
C ARG A 348 0.19 19.38 9.64
N GLY A 349 0.27 20.42 8.81
CA GLY A 349 -0.18 21.77 9.17
C GLY A 349 -1.68 21.86 9.45
N LEU A 350 -2.50 21.19 8.63
CA LEU A 350 -3.95 21.16 8.81
C LEU A 350 -4.36 20.41 10.08
N ILE A 351 -3.81 19.21 10.31
CA ILE A 351 -4.16 18.38 11.48
C ILE A 351 -3.64 19.00 12.79
N ASN A 352 -2.48 19.65 12.75
CA ASN A 352 -1.93 20.33 13.92
C ASN A 352 -2.53 21.73 14.15
N ASN A 353 -3.47 22.17 13.31
CA ASN A 353 -4.05 23.52 13.33
C ASN A 353 -3.00 24.66 13.20
N THR A 354 -1.85 24.39 12.57
CA THR A 354 -0.80 25.39 12.30
C THR A 354 -0.86 25.97 10.88
N MET A 355 -1.74 25.43 10.04
CA MET A 355 -1.99 25.88 8.67
C MET A 355 -3.50 25.96 8.42
N SER A 356 -3.99 27.13 8.00
CA SER A 356 -5.38 27.27 7.54
C SER A 356 -5.58 26.57 6.20
N GLN A 357 -6.84 26.29 5.84
CA GLN A 357 -7.18 25.69 4.54
C GLN A 357 -6.64 26.52 3.36
N ASP A 358 -6.79 27.84 3.38
CA ASP A 358 -6.32 28.72 2.29
C ASP A 358 -4.79 28.73 2.17
N LYS A 359 -4.11 28.65 3.32
CA LYS A 359 -2.65 28.52 3.36
C LYS A 359 -2.23 27.16 2.80
N ALA A 360 -2.92 26.07 3.15
CA ALA A 360 -2.66 24.73 2.62
C ALA A 360 -2.92 24.63 1.12
N LEU A 361 -4.00 25.23 0.60
CA LEU A 361 -4.26 25.31 -0.84
C LEU A 361 -3.14 26.05 -1.58
N SER A 362 -2.71 27.18 -1.03
CA SER A 362 -1.59 27.95 -1.60
C SER A 362 -0.26 27.16 -1.53
N TYR A 363 -0.04 26.43 -0.44
CA TYR A 363 1.12 25.56 -0.26
C TYR A 363 1.16 24.42 -1.29
N LEU A 364 0.04 23.72 -1.48
CA LEU A 364 -0.09 22.63 -2.47
C LEU A 364 0.08 23.13 -3.91
N ARG A 365 -0.49 24.29 -4.26
CA ARG A 365 -0.31 24.88 -5.59
C ARG A 365 1.14 25.26 -5.85
N LYS A 366 1.80 25.85 -4.87
CA LYS A 366 3.19 26.30 -4.96
C LYS A 366 4.16 25.13 -5.02
N TYR A 367 4.10 24.24 -4.03
CA TYR A 367 5.13 23.22 -3.83
C TYR A 367 4.78 21.88 -4.47
N CYS A 368 3.51 21.49 -4.60
CA CYS A 368 3.13 20.25 -5.32
C CYS A 368 2.80 20.48 -6.81
N LEU A 369 2.87 21.73 -7.30
CA LEU A 369 2.52 22.12 -8.67
C LEU A 369 1.11 21.70 -9.07
N MET A 370 0.18 21.72 -8.11
CA MET A 370 -1.22 21.39 -8.34
C MET A 370 -1.96 22.59 -8.93
N ASN A 371 -2.96 22.32 -9.79
CA ASN A 371 -3.98 23.32 -10.12
C ASN A 371 -5.03 23.42 -8.99
N ASP A 372 -5.91 24.41 -9.06
CA ASP A 372 -6.91 24.65 -8.00
C ASP A 372 -7.80 23.42 -7.73
N GLU A 373 -8.28 22.75 -8.78
CA GLU A 373 -9.13 21.56 -8.64
C GLU A 373 -8.41 20.41 -7.92
N THR A 374 -7.17 20.12 -8.32
CA THR A 374 -6.35 19.04 -7.73
C THR A 374 -5.96 19.38 -6.28
N ALA A 375 -5.68 20.65 -6.01
CA ALA A 375 -5.38 21.12 -4.65
C ALA A 375 -6.61 20.95 -3.74
N GLN A 376 -7.81 21.31 -4.21
CA GLN A 376 -9.05 21.12 -3.44
C GLN A 376 -9.35 19.64 -3.19
N LYS A 377 -9.23 18.78 -4.21
CA LYS A 377 -9.36 17.32 -4.02
C LYS A 377 -8.34 16.79 -3.01
N SER A 378 -7.12 17.31 -3.01
CA SER A 378 -6.09 16.94 -2.03
C SER A 378 -6.46 17.37 -0.60
N ILE A 379 -7.03 18.56 -0.41
CA ILE A 379 -7.57 19.00 0.89
C ILE A 379 -8.70 18.08 1.35
N SER A 380 -9.66 17.76 0.49
CA SER A 380 -10.75 16.83 0.82
C SER A 380 -10.23 15.45 1.23
N PHE A 381 -9.22 14.93 0.50
CA PHE A 381 -8.55 13.69 0.87
C PHE A 381 -7.89 13.79 2.24
N ILE A 382 -7.14 14.86 2.52
CA ILE A 382 -6.47 15.07 3.81
C ILE A 382 -7.50 15.16 4.94
N LYS A 383 -8.62 15.86 4.74
CA LYS A 383 -9.68 15.93 5.77
C LYS A 383 -10.30 14.57 6.05
N LYS A 384 -10.53 13.77 5.00
CA LYS A 384 -11.14 12.44 5.14
C LYS A 384 -10.19 11.39 5.72
N TYR A 385 -8.99 11.27 5.15
CA TYR A 385 -8.04 10.19 5.45
C TYR A 385 -6.86 10.62 6.34
N ARG A 386 -6.77 11.91 6.65
CA ARG A 386 -5.87 12.46 7.66
C ARG A 386 -4.39 12.15 7.37
N SER A 387 -3.67 11.59 8.33
CA SER A 387 -2.27 11.20 8.19
C SER A 387 -1.99 10.06 7.19
N TYR A 388 -3.01 9.43 6.61
CA TYR A 388 -2.87 8.38 5.59
C TYR A 388 -2.00 8.80 4.38
N VAL A 389 -1.89 10.11 4.10
CA VAL A 389 -1.06 10.62 3.00
C VAL A 389 0.41 10.16 3.04
N ILE A 390 0.93 9.79 4.21
CA ILE A 390 2.32 9.30 4.34
C ILE A 390 2.53 7.92 3.71
N ASN A 391 1.45 7.14 3.56
CA ASN A 391 1.51 5.77 3.06
C ASN A 391 2.01 5.72 1.60
N TYR A 392 1.79 6.79 0.84
CA TYR A 392 2.23 6.89 -0.55
C TYR A 392 3.74 7.16 -0.67
N ASN A 393 4.20 8.34 -0.26
CA ASN A 393 5.59 8.77 -0.48
C ASN A 393 6.56 8.11 0.50
N TYR A 394 6.29 8.22 1.79
CA TYR A 394 7.18 7.70 2.82
C TYR A 394 7.11 6.18 2.90
N GLY A 395 5.93 5.59 2.71
CA GLY A 395 5.78 4.15 2.51
C GLY A 395 6.65 3.64 1.35
N GLN A 396 6.62 4.33 0.20
CA GLN A 396 7.47 3.98 -0.95
C GLN A 396 8.96 4.05 -0.60
N ASP A 397 9.39 5.13 0.06
CA ASP A 397 10.79 5.30 0.46
C ASP A 397 11.25 4.23 1.45
N LEU A 398 10.41 3.84 2.42
CA LEU A 398 10.73 2.77 3.36
C LEU A 398 10.90 1.43 2.66
N VAL A 399 9.97 1.06 1.78
CA VAL A 399 10.06 -0.20 1.02
C VAL A 399 11.27 -0.18 0.10
N LYS A 400 11.47 0.90 -0.67
CA LYS A 400 12.63 1.07 -1.56
C LYS A 400 13.94 0.93 -0.80
N ASN A 401 14.11 1.70 0.29
CA ASN A 401 15.33 1.70 1.07
C ASN A 401 15.62 0.33 1.70
N TYR A 402 14.59 -0.37 2.18
CA TYR A 402 14.73 -1.74 2.68
C TYR A 402 15.22 -2.69 1.58
N ILE A 403 14.57 -2.71 0.42
CA ILE A 403 14.93 -3.60 -0.68
C ILE A 403 16.35 -3.32 -1.18
N GLU A 404 16.69 -2.03 -1.40
CA GLU A 404 17.98 -1.64 -1.95
C GLU A 404 19.14 -1.84 -0.97
N SER A 405 18.94 -1.55 0.32
CA SER A 405 19.96 -1.80 1.36
C SER A 405 20.24 -3.29 1.57
N ASN A 406 19.31 -4.17 1.21
CA ASN A 406 19.49 -5.63 1.22
C ASN A 406 19.99 -6.17 -0.14
N GLY A 407 20.45 -5.29 -1.04
CA GLY A 407 21.07 -5.65 -2.31
C GLY A 407 20.12 -5.73 -3.51
N GLY A 408 18.82 -5.45 -3.33
CA GLY A 408 17.81 -5.43 -4.38
C GLY A 408 17.86 -4.18 -5.27
N THR A 409 19.00 -3.92 -5.92
CA THR A 409 19.21 -2.72 -6.75
C THR A 409 18.90 -2.95 -8.23
N THR A 410 18.90 -1.88 -9.04
CA THR A 410 18.73 -1.98 -10.51
C THR A 410 19.82 -2.83 -11.16
N LYS A 411 21.01 -2.90 -10.54
CA LYS A 411 22.13 -3.74 -10.98
C LYS A 411 21.98 -5.22 -10.59
N ALA A 412 21.04 -5.54 -9.71
CA ALA A 412 20.76 -6.90 -9.24
C ALA A 412 19.25 -7.21 -9.33
N PRO A 413 18.66 -7.22 -10.53
CA PRO A 413 17.21 -7.32 -10.72
C PRO A 413 16.62 -8.62 -10.14
N ALA A 414 17.31 -9.76 -10.27
CA ALA A 414 16.86 -11.01 -9.67
C ALA A 414 16.73 -10.92 -8.15
N LYS A 415 17.72 -10.29 -7.48
CA LYS A 415 17.69 -10.08 -6.03
C LYS A 415 16.58 -9.10 -5.62
N ARG A 416 16.36 -8.06 -6.42
CA ARG A 416 15.27 -7.09 -6.21
C ARG A 416 13.90 -7.79 -6.23
N TRP A 417 13.62 -8.59 -7.26
CA TRP A 417 12.37 -9.35 -7.35
C TRP A 417 12.22 -10.39 -6.24
N GLU A 418 13.31 -11.08 -5.85
CA GLU A 418 13.29 -12.02 -4.72
C GLU A 418 12.89 -11.33 -3.41
N LEU A 419 13.54 -10.21 -3.07
CA LEU A 419 13.27 -9.49 -1.83
C LEU A 419 11.89 -8.84 -1.85
N PHE A 420 11.48 -8.29 -2.99
CA PHE A 420 10.16 -7.69 -3.15
C PHE A 420 9.07 -8.76 -2.98
N GLY A 421 9.23 -9.94 -3.60
CA GLY A 421 8.30 -11.05 -3.46
C GLY A 421 8.18 -11.55 -2.02
N LYS A 422 9.31 -11.62 -1.29
CA LYS A 422 9.31 -11.94 0.15
C LYS A 422 8.51 -10.92 0.96
N LEU A 423 8.69 -9.62 0.70
CA LEU A 423 7.96 -8.56 1.38
C LEU A 423 6.45 -8.64 1.12
N LEU A 424 6.02 -8.96 -0.11
CA LEU A 424 4.59 -9.11 -0.46
C LEU A 424 3.94 -10.38 0.12
N SER A 425 4.73 -11.35 0.59
CA SER A 425 4.27 -12.70 0.93
C SER A 425 4.16 -13.00 2.43
N GLN A 426 4.36 -12.01 3.29
CA GLN A 426 4.39 -12.20 4.74
C GLN A 426 3.90 -10.97 5.50
N GLU A 427 3.61 -11.14 6.79
CA GLU A 427 3.39 -10.05 7.72
C GLU A 427 4.67 -9.21 7.88
N VAL A 428 4.57 -7.90 7.67
CA VAL A 428 5.69 -6.96 7.77
C VAL A 428 5.36 -5.88 8.78
N ALA A 429 6.21 -5.73 9.80
CA ALA A 429 6.13 -4.61 10.72
C ALA A 429 6.88 -3.40 10.14
N PRO A 430 6.29 -2.20 10.06
CA PRO A 430 6.96 -1.00 9.53
C PRO A 430 8.33 -0.71 10.14
N VAL A 431 8.49 -0.94 11.45
CA VAL A 431 9.75 -0.75 12.17
C VAL A 431 10.90 -1.61 11.62
N SER A 432 10.60 -2.72 10.94
CA SER A 432 11.61 -3.57 10.30
C SER A 432 12.17 -2.97 9.01
N LEU A 433 11.49 -1.97 8.42
CA LEU A 433 11.94 -1.27 7.21
C LEU A 433 12.70 0.02 7.52
N VAL A 434 12.52 0.56 8.74
CA VAL A 434 13.25 1.75 9.19
C VAL A 434 14.69 1.34 9.49
N LYS A 435 15.67 1.99 8.84
CA LYS A 435 17.08 1.79 9.18
C LYS A 435 17.31 2.18 10.64
N LYS A 436 17.93 1.29 11.40
CA LYS A 436 18.47 1.58 12.73
C LYS A 436 19.80 2.29 12.64
#